data_AF-A0A093CVT0-F1
#
_entry.id   AF-A0A093CVT0-F1
#
_cell.length_a   1.000
_cell.length_b   1.000
_cell.length_c   1.000
_cell.angle_alpha   90.00
_cell.angle_beta   90.00
_cell.angle_gamma   90.00
#
_symmetry.space_group_name_H-M   'P 1'
#
loop_
_entity.id
_entity.type
_entity.pdbx_description
1 polymer ?
#
loop_
_entity_poly.entity_id
_entity_poly.type
_entity_poly.pdbx_seq_one_letter_code
_entity_poly.pdbx_strand_id
1 'polypeptide(L)'
;ILNPLVSKAQLSQTLQSRLVSCKIMGKLANKFEAHIIKREILPLVKTLCHDVEYEVRTCMCRQLEHIAQGIGTELTKTVVLPELVELSRDEGSSVRLAAFETLVNLLDMFDADDRSQTVLPLVKSLCEKSFKADESILVSLSFHLGKLCNGLYGIFTPEQHLRFLEFYKKLSTLGLQQENGHNDNQLQLQTLEQEKKYISVRKNCAYNFPAMIVFVDPKNFHLELYSIFFCLCHDPEVPVRYTMAISFYEVAKLLNSSVYTIHKELVTLLQDESLEVLDALVGHLPEILELMTNGGENSGSESKLLSVPDLIPALTTAEQRAATSLKWRTHEKLLQKYACLPHIISSDQIYYRFLHRMLTIILTNNVLPVQKAAARTLCVYLRYNRKQEQRHEVIQKLIEQLGQGKSYWNRLRFLDTCEFIMELFSKSFFCKYFFLPVLELTHDPVANVR
;
A
#
# COMPACT_ATOMS: atom_id res chain seq x y z
N ILE A 1 -32.94 13.46 26.35
CA ILE A 1 -32.23 13.59 25.04
C ILE A 1 -33.16 13.23 23.88
N LEU A 2 -33.92 12.14 23.95
CA LEU A 2 -34.81 11.69 22.87
C LEU A 2 -35.90 12.70 22.49
N ASN A 3 -36.69 13.23 23.44
CA ASN A 3 -37.77 14.18 23.12
C ASN A 3 -37.28 15.46 22.40
N PRO A 4 -36.18 16.12 22.85
CA PRO A 4 -35.58 17.23 22.10
C PRO A 4 -35.11 16.83 20.69
N LEU A 5 -34.56 15.63 20.53
CA LEU A 5 -34.10 15.15 19.23
C LEU A 5 -35.26 14.95 18.25
N VAL A 6 -36.33 14.30 18.71
CA VAL A 6 -37.55 14.07 17.92
C VAL A 6 -38.18 15.39 17.49
N SER A 7 -38.28 16.37 18.40
CA SER A 7 -38.86 17.68 18.06
C SER A 7 -37.97 18.48 17.10
N LYS A 8 -36.64 18.39 17.25
CA LYS A 8 -35.67 19.09 16.39
C LYS A 8 -35.46 18.46 15.03
N ALA A 9 -35.88 17.21 14.84
CA ALA A 9 -35.85 16.48 13.58
C ALA A 9 -37.08 16.73 12.67
N GLN A 10 -38.14 17.38 13.18
CA GLN A 10 -39.35 17.61 12.40
C GLN A 10 -39.10 18.50 11.18
N LEU A 11 -39.84 18.24 10.08
CA LEU A 11 -39.73 19.00 8.82
C LEU A 11 -40.00 20.51 8.98
N SER A 12 -40.78 20.90 10.00
CA SER A 12 -41.06 22.30 10.33
C SER A 12 -39.87 23.05 10.94
N GLN A 13 -38.83 22.35 11.36
CA GLN A 13 -37.63 22.95 11.95
C GLN A 13 -36.67 23.45 10.87
N THR A 14 -35.68 24.25 11.27
CA THR A 14 -34.68 24.78 10.35
C THR A 14 -33.79 23.68 9.76
N LEU A 15 -33.23 23.92 8.57
CA LEU A 15 -32.24 23.04 7.93
C LEU A 15 -31.13 22.61 8.91
N GLN A 16 -30.55 23.56 9.63
CA GLN A 16 -29.47 23.27 10.60
C GLN A 16 -29.94 22.38 11.74
N SER A 17 -31.16 22.57 12.24
CA SER A 17 -31.76 21.72 13.27
C SER A 17 -31.89 20.27 12.78
N ARG A 18 -32.36 20.07 11.54
CA ARG A 18 -32.51 18.74 10.94
C ARG A 18 -31.17 18.07 10.67
N LEU A 19 -30.17 18.81 10.18
CA LEU A 19 -28.80 18.31 9.98
C LEU A 19 -28.14 17.85 11.29
N VAL A 20 -28.25 18.65 12.35
CA VAL A 20 -27.74 18.27 13.68
C VAL A 20 -28.47 17.04 14.21
N SER A 21 -29.79 16.97 14.01
CA SER A 21 -30.61 15.84 14.43
C SER A 21 -30.20 14.54 13.72
N CYS A 22 -29.91 14.58 12.42
CA CYS A 22 -29.37 13.43 11.67
C CYS A 22 -28.11 12.88 12.36
N LYS A 23 -27.11 13.74 12.60
CA LYS A 23 -25.82 13.36 13.20
C LYS A 23 -25.99 12.77 14.60
N ILE A 24 -26.86 13.36 15.42
CA ILE A 24 -27.15 12.87 16.77
C ILE A 24 -27.84 11.50 16.71
N MET A 25 -28.83 11.32 15.81
CA MET A 25 -29.51 10.04 15.64
C MET A 25 -28.56 8.91 15.27
N GLY A 26 -27.66 9.13 14.30
CA GLY A 26 -26.67 8.12 13.93
C GLY A 26 -25.80 7.67 15.11
N LYS A 27 -25.32 8.60 15.93
CA LYS A 27 -24.47 8.26 17.10
C LYS A 27 -25.24 7.63 18.25
N LEU A 28 -26.52 7.95 18.42
CA LEU A 28 -27.33 7.43 19.52
C LEU A 28 -28.09 6.14 19.17
N ALA A 29 -28.14 5.73 17.90
CA ALA A 29 -28.85 4.53 17.47
C ALA A 29 -28.42 3.28 18.27
N ASN A 30 -27.16 3.20 18.70
CA ASN A 30 -26.65 2.05 19.47
C ASN A 30 -26.79 2.21 20.99
N LYS A 31 -27.47 3.26 21.47
CA LYS A 31 -27.58 3.61 22.90
C LYS A 31 -29.00 3.48 23.44
N PHE A 32 -29.99 3.32 22.58
CA PHE A 32 -31.38 3.14 22.98
C PHE A 32 -31.79 1.67 22.87
N GLU A 33 -32.83 1.29 23.60
CA GLU A 33 -33.44 -0.03 23.44
C GLU A 33 -34.08 -0.18 22.06
N ALA A 34 -34.05 -1.39 21.50
CA ALA A 34 -34.55 -1.69 20.16
C ALA A 34 -36.00 -1.23 19.93
N HIS A 35 -36.85 -1.31 20.95
CA HIS A 35 -38.25 -0.88 20.87
C HIS A 35 -38.40 0.64 20.67
N ILE A 36 -37.53 1.43 21.32
CA ILE A 36 -37.50 2.90 21.19
C ILE A 36 -37.02 3.27 19.80
N ILE A 37 -35.94 2.62 19.35
CA ILE A 37 -35.38 2.88 18.01
C ILE A 37 -36.45 2.62 16.95
N LYS A 38 -37.14 1.47 17.04
CA LYS A 38 -38.18 1.08 16.09
C LYS A 38 -39.38 2.02 16.08
N ARG A 39 -39.85 2.48 17.25
CA ARG A 39 -41.07 3.29 17.37
C ARG A 39 -40.83 4.77 17.11
N GLU A 40 -39.70 5.32 17.53
CA GLU A 40 -39.48 6.77 17.57
C GLU A 40 -38.38 7.25 16.62
N ILE A 41 -37.30 6.47 16.46
CA ILE A 41 -36.16 6.88 15.63
C ILE A 41 -36.37 6.51 14.16
N LEU A 42 -36.73 5.27 13.85
CA LEU A 42 -36.87 4.82 12.45
C LEU A 42 -37.89 5.64 11.63
N PRO A 43 -39.05 6.06 12.16
CA PRO A 43 -39.95 6.95 11.41
C PRO A 43 -39.31 8.30 11.06
N LEU A 44 -38.49 8.86 11.96
CA LEU A 44 -37.77 10.11 11.69
C LEU A 44 -36.66 9.90 10.66
N VAL A 45 -35.96 8.78 10.73
CA VAL A 45 -34.94 8.40 9.74
C VAL A 45 -35.56 8.38 8.34
N LYS A 46 -36.68 7.68 8.15
CA LYS A 46 -37.41 7.66 6.88
C LYS A 46 -37.82 9.06 6.42
N THR A 47 -38.36 9.86 7.34
CA THR A 47 -38.77 11.24 7.05
C THR A 47 -37.59 12.08 6.55
N LEU A 48 -36.41 11.93 7.15
CA LEU A 48 -35.22 12.71 6.80
C LEU A 48 -34.49 12.16 5.56
N CYS A 49 -34.62 10.88 5.24
CA CYS A 49 -34.22 10.32 3.94
C CYS A 49 -35.03 10.91 2.78
N HIS A 50 -36.25 11.38 3.05
CA HIS A 50 -37.15 12.02 2.10
C HIS A 50 -37.25 13.55 2.28
N ASP A 51 -36.29 14.16 2.96
CA ASP A 51 -36.29 15.61 3.20
C ASP A 51 -36.21 16.39 1.88
N VAL A 52 -36.86 17.55 1.83
CA VAL A 52 -36.84 18.43 0.65
C VAL A 52 -35.44 18.96 0.34
N GLU A 53 -34.59 19.09 1.36
CA GLU A 53 -33.21 19.56 1.23
C GLU A 53 -32.24 18.40 1.01
N TYR A 54 -31.48 18.44 -0.09
CA TYR A 54 -30.55 17.35 -0.44
C TYR A 54 -29.41 17.20 0.58
N GLU A 55 -29.01 18.26 1.30
CA GLU A 55 -28.01 18.19 2.36
C GLU A 55 -28.48 17.33 3.52
N VAL A 56 -29.77 17.39 3.87
CA VAL A 56 -30.37 16.57 4.93
C VAL A 56 -30.41 15.11 4.48
N ARG A 57 -30.88 14.84 3.26
CA ARG A 57 -30.89 13.48 2.70
C ARG A 57 -29.50 12.87 2.64
N THR A 58 -28.50 13.63 2.17
CA THR A 58 -27.08 13.22 2.15
C THR A 58 -26.58 12.92 3.55
N CYS A 59 -26.88 13.82 4.51
CA CYS A 59 -26.46 13.65 5.90
C CYS A 59 -27.08 12.42 6.54
N MET A 60 -28.40 12.24 6.40
CA MET A 60 -29.14 11.11 6.95
C MET A 60 -28.67 9.79 6.33
N CYS A 61 -28.48 9.75 5.01
CA CYS A 61 -27.97 8.60 4.29
C CYS A 61 -26.67 8.06 4.91
N ARG A 62 -25.69 8.93 5.15
CA ARG A 62 -24.41 8.53 5.80
C ARG A 62 -24.58 8.03 7.23
N GLN A 63 -25.65 8.42 7.93
CA GLN A 63 -25.92 7.92 9.28
C GLN A 63 -26.62 6.57 9.28
N LEU A 64 -27.18 6.12 8.14
CA LEU A 64 -27.84 4.81 8.03
C LEU A 64 -26.88 3.66 8.36
N GLU A 65 -25.58 3.81 8.11
CA GLU A 65 -24.57 2.81 8.51
C GLU A 65 -24.58 2.59 10.04
N HIS A 66 -24.52 3.68 10.81
CA HIS A 66 -24.54 3.60 12.26
C HIS A 66 -25.89 3.12 12.81
N ILE A 67 -26.99 3.49 12.14
CA ILE A 67 -28.33 3.04 12.51
C ILE A 67 -28.50 1.54 12.27
N ALA A 68 -28.04 1.04 11.12
CA ALA A 68 -28.08 -0.37 10.76
C ALA A 68 -27.39 -1.25 11.82
N GLN A 69 -26.24 -0.80 12.33
CA GLN A 69 -25.51 -1.48 13.41
C GLN A 69 -26.32 -1.59 14.71
N GLY A 70 -27.20 -0.63 15.01
CA GLY A 70 -27.99 -0.58 16.24
C GLY A 70 -29.31 -1.35 16.20
N ILE A 71 -29.87 -1.51 15.00
CA ILE A 71 -31.18 -2.17 14.81
C ILE A 71 -31.08 -3.65 14.44
N GLY A 72 -29.87 -4.12 14.10
CA GLY A 72 -29.63 -5.51 13.68
C GLY A 72 -29.98 -5.76 12.21
N THR A 73 -29.70 -6.97 11.74
CA THR A 73 -29.80 -7.36 10.32
C THR A 73 -31.21 -7.29 9.77
N GLU A 74 -32.20 -7.84 10.48
CA GLU A 74 -33.59 -7.93 9.98
C GLU A 74 -34.22 -6.56 9.72
N LEU A 75 -34.02 -5.60 10.64
CA LEU A 75 -34.50 -4.24 10.46
C LEU A 75 -33.66 -3.48 9.42
N THR A 76 -32.37 -3.75 9.32
CA THR A 76 -31.53 -3.18 8.25
C THR A 76 -32.04 -3.59 6.87
N LYS A 77 -32.40 -4.87 6.66
CA LYS A 77 -32.95 -5.37 5.39
C LYS A 77 -34.33 -4.78 5.07
N THR A 78 -35.22 -4.72 6.06
CA THR A 78 -36.62 -4.33 5.83
C THR A 78 -36.86 -2.81 5.89
N VAL A 79 -35.93 -2.06 6.48
CA VAL A 79 -36.07 -0.60 6.66
C VAL A 79 -34.96 0.17 5.96
N VAL A 80 -33.69 -0.18 6.17
CA VAL A 80 -32.56 0.63 5.66
C VAL A 80 -32.30 0.37 4.17
N LEU A 81 -32.33 -0.89 3.73
CA LEU A 81 -32.06 -1.24 2.34
C LEU A 81 -33.06 -0.59 1.35
N PRO A 82 -34.38 -0.56 1.59
CA PRO A 82 -35.32 0.15 0.72
C PRO A 82 -34.99 1.65 0.59
N GLU A 83 -34.65 2.32 1.71
CA GLU A 83 -34.29 3.74 1.69
C GLU A 83 -33.00 3.96 0.90
N LEU A 84 -32.00 3.07 1.01
CA LEU A 84 -30.78 3.13 0.20
C LEU A 84 -31.08 2.94 -1.30
N VAL A 85 -32.02 2.08 -1.66
CA VAL A 85 -32.45 1.89 -3.05
C VAL A 85 -33.05 3.18 -3.60
N GLU A 86 -33.91 3.86 -2.84
CA GLU A 86 -34.51 5.13 -3.26
C GLU A 86 -33.46 6.25 -3.35
N LEU A 87 -32.63 6.41 -2.32
CA LEU A 87 -31.54 7.39 -2.27
C LEU A 87 -30.47 7.14 -3.35
N SER A 88 -30.30 5.91 -3.85
CA SER A 88 -29.39 5.64 -4.97
C SER A 88 -29.89 6.21 -6.31
N ARG A 89 -31.18 6.53 -6.40
CA ARG A 89 -31.86 7.08 -7.58
C ARG A 89 -32.18 8.57 -7.43
N ASP A 90 -31.66 9.18 -6.37
CA ASP A 90 -31.87 10.59 -6.06
C ASP A 90 -31.44 11.52 -7.19
N GLU A 91 -32.07 12.68 -7.31
CA GLU A 91 -31.67 13.72 -8.26
C GLU A 91 -30.31 14.34 -7.90
N GLY A 92 -29.99 14.44 -6.60
CA GLY A 92 -28.74 15.00 -6.10
C GLY A 92 -27.56 14.01 -6.21
N SER A 93 -26.47 14.39 -6.90
CA SER A 93 -25.29 13.52 -7.05
C SER A 93 -24.64 13.18 -5.71
N SER A 94 -24.60 14.12 -4.76
CA SER A 94 -24.10 13.93 -3.41
C SER A 94 -24.91 12.91 -2.59
N VAL A 95 -26.24 12.86 -2.80
CA VAL A 95 -27.11 11.88 -2.15
C VAL A 95 -26.86 10.49 -2.73
N ARG A 96 -26.81 10.37 -4.07
CA ARG A 96 -26.50 9.09 -4.75
C ARG A 96 -25.14 8.54 -4.34
N LEU A 97 -24.14 9.42 -4.23
CA LEU A 97 -22.80 9.06 -3.75
C LEU A 97 -22.86 8.54 -2.31
N ALA A 98 -23.52 9.26 -1.40
CA ALA A 98 -23.69 8.81 -0.02
C ALA A 98 -24.43 7.47 0.08
N ALA A 99 -25.45 7.25 -0.76
CA ALA A 99 -26.19 6.00 -0.82
C ALA A 99 -25.31 4.85 -1.28
N PHE A 100 -24.50 5.05 -2.31
CA PHE A 100 -23.55 4.06 -2.79
C PHE A 100 -22.51 3.67 -1.72
N GLU A 101 -21.85 4.65 -1.10
CA GLU A 101 -20.84 4.40 -0.06
C GLU A 101 -21.46 3.64 1.14
N THR A 102 -22.65 4.08 1.57
CA THR A 102 -23.37 3.44 2.67
C THR A 102 -23.80 2.01 2.32
N LEU A 103 -24.27 1.78 1.10
CA LEU A 103 -24.63 0.44 0.60
C LEU A 103 -23.42 -0.50 0.62
N VAL A 104 -22.26 -0.03 0.17
CA VAL A 104 -21.01 -0.81 0.20
C VAL A 104 -20.55 -1.10 1.63
N ASN A 105 -20.71 -0.15 2.55
CA ASN A 105 -20.33 -0.35 3.96
C ASN A 105 -21.21 -1.39 4.66
N LEU A 106 -22.48 -1.47 4.27
CA LEU A 106 -23.45 -2.43 4.80
C LEU A 106 -23.49 -3.77 4.06
N LEU A 107 -22.63 -3.98 3.06
CA LEU A 107 -22.66 -5.19 2.21
C LEU A 107 -22.67 -6.50 3.01
N ASP A 108 -21.89 -6.55 4.10
CA ASP A 108 -21.77 -7.74 4.95
C ASP A 108 -23.00 -8.01 5.83
N MET A 109 -23.91 -7.04 5.98
CA MET A 109 -25.18 -7.20 6.69
C MET A 109 -26.30 -7.81 5.85
N PHE A 110 -26.13 -7.79 4.52
CA PHE A 110 -27.08 -8.35 3.55
C PHE A 110 -26.76 -9.80 3.25
N ASP A 111 -27.80 -10.62 3.11
CA ASP A 111 -27.64 -12.03 2.73
C ASP A 111 -27.49 -12.20 1.20
N ALA A 112 -27.39 -13.45 0.74
CA ALA A 112 -27.21 -13.75 -0.68
C ALA A 112 -28.40 -13.30 -1.54
N ASP A 113 -29.62 -13.34 -1.02
CA ASP A 113 -30.82 -12.94 -1.75
C ASP A 113 -30.88 -11.42 -1.88
N ASP A 114 -30.65 -10.70 -0.79
CA ASP A 114 -30.55 -9.23 -0.79
C ASP A 114 -29.47 -8.74 -1.78
N ARG A 115 -28.29 -9.37 -1.71
CA ARG A 115 -27.15 -9.02 -2.56
C ARG A 115 -27.43 -9.31 -4.03
N SER A 116 -28.09 -10.43 -4.34
CA SER A 116 -28.39 -10.83 -5.72
C SER A 116 -29.54 -10.04 -6.34
N GLN A 117 -30.64 -9.85 -5.61
CA GLN A 117 -31.87 -9.24 -6.14
C GLN A 117 -31.85 -7.71 -6.08
N THR A 118 -31.08 -7.12 -5.15
CA THR A 118 -31.11 -5.67 -4.90
C THR A 118 -29.75 -5.03 -5.12
N VAL A 119 -28.71 -5.45 -4.38
CA VAL A 119 -27.41 -4.77 -4.38
C VAL A 119 -26.72 -4.87 -5.74
N LEU A 120 -26.62 -6.07 -6.31
CA LEU A 120 -25.94 -6.30 -7.59
C LEU A 120 -26.58 -5.49 -8.75
N PRO A 121 -27.91 -5.47 -8.94
CA PRO A 121 -28.54 -4.60 -9.93
C PRO A 121 -28.23 -3.11 -9.76
N LEU A 122 -28.19 -2.61 -8.52
CA LEU A 122 -27.82 -1.22 -8.24
C LEU A 122 -26.37 -0.92 -8.64
N VAL A 123 -25.44 -1.79 -8.23
CA VAL A 123 -24.01 -1.64 -8.56
C VAL A 123 -23.80 -1.70 -10.08
N LYS A 124 -24.47 -2.62 -10.80
CA LYS A 124 -24.41 -2.68 -12.27
C LYS A 124 -24.88 -1.37 -12.90
N SER A 125 -26.02 -0.84 -12.46
CA SER A 125 -26.55 0.42 -12.98
C SER A 125 -25.59 1.59 -12.73
N LEU A 126 -24.92 1.60 -11.57
CA LEU A 126 -23.89 2.59 -11.25
C LEU A 126 -22.66 2.45 -12.16
N CYS A 127 -22.14 1.24 -12.39
CA CYS A 127 -21.03 1.01 -13.31
C CYS A 127 -21.34 1.53 -14.72
N GLU A 128 -22.52 1.22 -15.26
CA GLU A 128 -22.97 1.65 -16.59
C GLU A 128 -23.08 3.18 -16.72
N LYS A 129 -23.56 3.86 -15.67
CA LYS A 129 -23.78 5.31 -15.66
C LYS A 129 -22.54 6.10 -15.24
N SER A 130 -21.58 5.48 -14.56
CA SER A 130 -20.44 6.15 -13.90
C SER A 130 -19.62 7.04 -14.83
N PHE A 131 -19.38 6.63 -16.07
CA PHE A 131 -18.63 7.42 -17.05
C PHE A 131 -19.34 8.69 -17.53
N LYS A 132 -20.67 8.75 -17.38
CA LYS A 132 -21.50 9.90 -17.74
C LYS A 132 -21.93 10.71 -16.50
N ALA A 133 -21.65 10.18 -15.31
CA ALA A 133 -22.02 10.77 -14.04
C ALA A 133 -20.95 11.76 -13.55
N ASP A 134 -21.21 12.33 -12.38
CA ASP A 134 -20.26 13.15 -11.62
C ASP A 134 -18.96 12.35 -11.35
N GLU A 135 -17.81 12.99 -11.55
CA GLU A 135 -16.48 12.41 -11.36
C GLU A 135 -16.31 11.82 -9.95
N SER A 136 -16.93 12.43 -8.94
CA SER A 136 -16.91 11.94 -7.56
C SER A 136 -17.49 10.52 -7.41
N ILE A 137 -18.52 10.18 -8.19
CA ILE A 137 -19.12 8.84 -8.18
C ILE A 137 -18.17 7.83 -8.81
N LEU A 138 -17.50 8.20 -9.92
CA LEU A 138 -16.52 7.31 -10.56
C LEU A 138 -15.32 7.04 -9.64
N VAL A 139 -14.83 8.08 -8.95
CA VAL A 139 -13.75 7.94 -7.96
C VAL A 139 -14.19 7.03 -6.81
N SER A 140 -15.37 7.26 -6.21
CA SER A 140 -15.86 6.42 -5.12
C SER A 140 -16.12 4.96 -5.57
N LEU A 141 -16.70 4.77 -6.75
CA LEU A 141 -16.91 3.44 -7.34
C LEU A 141 -15.59 2.70 -7.54
N SER A 142 -14.59 3.37 -8.11
CA SER A 142 -13.26 2.79 -8.31
C SER A 142 -12.56 2.43 -6.99
N PHE A 143 -12.77 3.22 -5.92
CA PHE A 143 -12.23 2.95 -4.58
C PHE A 143 -12.83 1.69 -3.98
N HIS A 144 -14.15 1.50 -4.15
CA HIS A 144 -14.89 0.39 -3.55
C HIS A 144 -14.97 -0.87 -4.43
N LEU A 145 -14.43 -0.84 -5.64
CA LEU A 145 -14.61 -1.92 -6.63
C LEU A 145 -14.07 -3.28 -6.15
N GLY A 146 -12.89 -3.32 -5.51
CA GLY A 146 -12.34 -4.57 -4.98
C GLY A 146 -13.22 -5.18 -3.88
N LYS A 147 -13.74 -4.34 -2.97
CA LYS A 147 -14.68 -4.79 -1.92
C LYS A 147 -15.99 -5.32 -2.51
N LEU A 148 -16.52 -4.65 -3.53
CA LEU A 148 -17.72 -5.09 -4.26
C LEU A 148 -17.50 -6.42 -4.96
N CYS A 149 -16.41 -6.56 -5.72
CA CYS A 149 -16.04 -7.79 -6.42
C CYS A 149 -15.91 -8.97 -5.44
N ASN A 150 -15.28 -8.76 -4.28
CA ASN A 150 -15.15 -9.79 -3.25
C ASN A 150 -16.50 -10.11 -2.56
N GLY A 151 -17.23 -9.08 -2.10
CA GLY A 151 -18.48 -9.27 -1.36
C GLY A 151 -19.64 -9.82 -2.18
N LEU A 152 -19.58 -9.70 -3.52
CA LEU A 152 -20.56 -10.24 -4.47
C LEU A 152 -20.04 -11.48 -5.22
N TYR A 153 -18.83 -11.97 -4.93
CA TYR A 153 -18.16 -13.01 -5.71
C TYR A 153 -19.03 -14.26 -5.97
N GLY A 154 -19.63 -14.83 -4.92
CA GLY A 154 -20.45 -16.04 -5.01
C GLY A 154 -21.81 -15.86 -5.69
N ILE A 155 -22.16 -14.64 -6.10
CA ILE A 155 -23.46 -14.29 -6.70
C ILE A 155 -23.33 -14.02 -8.20
N PHE A 156 -22.12 -13.67 -8.67
CA PHE A 156 -21.92 -13.34 -10.07
C PHE A 156 -22.16 -14.53 -10.99
N THR A 157 -22.87 -14.29 -12.09
CA THR A 157 -22.81 -15.19 -13.24
C THR A 157 -21.45 -15.04 -13.95
N PRO A 158 -20.97 -16.04 -14.72
CA PRO A 158 -19.70 -15.92 -15.45
C PRO A 158 -19.62 -14.68 -16.36
N GLU A 159 -20.73 -14.31 -17.00
CA GLU A 159 -20.81 -13.11 -17.84
C GLU A 159 -20.71 -11.81 -17.00
N GLN A 160 -21.30 -11.79 -15.80
CA GLN A 160 -21.17 -10.65 -14.90
C GLN A 160 -19.75 -10.52 -14.36
N HIS A 161 -19.13 -11.65 -14.01
CA HIS A 161 -17.73 -11.69 -13.57
C HIS A 161 -16.81 -11.05 -14.62
N LEU A 162 -16.93 -11.48 -15.88
CA LEU A 162 -16.17 -10.90 -16.99
C LEU A 162 -16.46 -9.41 -17.18
N ARG A 163 -17.73 -8.97 -17.12
CA ARG A 163 -18.08 -7.54 -17.25
C ARG A 163 -17.44 -6.67 -16.16
N PHE A 164 -17.40 -7.14 -14.92
CA PHE A 164 -16.75 -6.40 -13.83
C PHE A 164 -15.22 -6.38 -13.99
N LEU A 165 -14.63 -7.46 -14.47
CA LEU A 165 -13.21 -7.51 -14.81
C LEU A 165 -12.86 -6.53 -15.94
N GLU A 166 -13.62 -6.52 -17.03
CA GLU A 166 -13.42 -5.57 -18.14
C GLU A 166 -13.64 -4.12 -17.71
N PHE A 167 -14.61 -3.88 -16.82
CA PHE A 167 -14.79 -2.57 -16.20
C PHE A 167 -13.55 -2.15 -15.40
N TYR A 168 -12.99 -3.03 -14.56
CA TYR A 168 -11.75 -2.77 -13.81
C TYR A 168 -10.55 -2.50 -14.73
N LYS A 169 -10.36 -3.31 -15.77
CA LYS A 169 -9.31 -3.12 -16.79
C LYS A 169 -9.42 -1.74 -17.43
N LYS A 170 -10.63 -1.33 -17.82
CA LYS A 170 -10.90 -0.01 -18.38
C LYS A 170 -10.58 1.11 -17.40
N LEU A 171 -11.00 1.01 -16.13
CA LEU A 171 -10.69 2.03 -15.11
C LEU A 171 -9.18 2.20 -14.90
N SER A 172 -8.43 1.11 -14.95
CA SER A 172 -6.99 1.08 -14.69
C SER A 172 -6.17 1.81 -15.76
N THR A 173 -6.71 2.00 -16.96
CA THR A 173 -6.05 2.68 -18.07
C THR A 173 -6.71 3.99 -18.47
N LEU A 174 -7.68 4.49 -17.66
CA LEU A 174 -8.40 5.72 -17.98
C LEU A 174 -7.47 6.94 -18.08
N GLY A 175 -7.65 7.69 -19.16
CA GLY A 175 -6.87 8.88 -19.46
C GLY A 175 -5.52 8.58 -20.11
N LEU A 176 -5.07 7.31 -20.14
CA LEU A 176 -3.86 6.91 -20.86
C LEU A 176 -4.24 6.68 -22.33
N GLN A 177 -3.54 7.32 -23.28
CA GLN A 177 -3.75 7.05 -24.70
C GLN A 177 -3.16 5.69 -25.08
N GLN A 178 -3.93 4.87 -25.82
CA GLN A 178 -3.30 3.88 -26.70
C GLN A 178 -2.84 4.62 -27.95
N GLU A 179 -1.53 4.63 -28.19
CA GLU A 179 -0.90 5.30 -29.31
C GLU A 179 -1.55 4.92 -30.66
N ASN A 180 -2.29 5.84 -31.26
CA ASN A 180 -2.41 5.92 -32.71
C ASN A 180 -1.69 7.21 -33.12
N GLY A 181 -0.41 7.07 -33.49
CA GLY A 181 0.57 8.15 -33.60
C GLY A 181 0.22 9.29 -34.56
N HIS A 182 -0.54 10.27 -34.09
CA HIS A 182 -0.66 11.59 -34.71
C HIS A 182 -0.21 12.67 -33.72
N ASN A 183 1.01 13.17 -33.97
CA ASN A 183 1.65 14.26 -33.22
C ASN A 183 1.02 15.61 -33.60
N ASP A 184 -0.10 15.96 -32.95
CA ASP A 184 -0.56 17.35 -32.88
C ASP A 184 -0.35 17.90 -31.47
N ASN A 185 0.34 19.04 -31.36
CA ASN A 185 0.66 19.68 -30.06
C ASN A 185 -0.59 20.07 -29.24
N GLN A 186 -1.75 20.24 -29.90
CA GLN A 186 -3.03 20.47 -29.21
C GLN A 186 -3.63 19.19 -28.62
N LEU A 187 -3.42 18.03 -29.25
CA LEU A 187 -3.81 16.73 -28.69
C LEU A 187 -3.01 16.44 -27.42
N GLN A 188 -1.72 16.80 -27.39
CA GLN A 188 -0.83 16.51 -26.26
C GLN A 188 -1.24 17.24 -24.96
N LEU A 189 -1.67 18.51 -25.05
CA LEU A 189 -2.18 19.25 -23.89
C LEU A 189 -3.51 18.67 -23.36
N GLN A 190 -4.44 18.33 -24.26
CA GLN A 190 -5.70 17.69 -23.89
C GLN A 190 -5.48 16.29 -23.29
N THR A 191 -4.45 15.59 -23.75
CA THR A 191 -4.03 14.28 -23.22
C THR A 191 -3.59 14.40 -21.77
N LEU A 192 -2.70 15.36 -21.48
CA LEU A 192 -2.18 15.56 -20.13
C LEU A 192 -3.27 15.99 -19.14
N GLU A 193 -4.25 16.78 -19.59
CA GLU A 193 -5.42 17.15 -18.77
C GLU A 193 -6.30 15.92 -18.47
N GLN A 194 -6.51 15.03 -19.43
CA GLN A 194 -7.25 13.79 -19.23
C GLN A 194 -6.50 12.80 -18.33
N GLU A 195 -5.19 12.66 -18.50
CA GLU A 195 -4.33 11.84 -17.64
C GLU A 195 -4.46 12.27 -16.18
N LYS A 196 -4.38 13.59 -15.93
CA LYS A 196 -4.50 14.20 -14.60
C LYS A 196 -5.88 14.05 -13.99
N LYS A 197 -6.93 14.12 -14.81
CA LYS A 197 -8.31 13.96 -14.35
C LYS A 197 -8.55 12.59 -13.72
N TYR A 198 -7.99 11.52 -14.28
CA TYR A 198 -8.29 10.15 -13.84
C TYR A 198 -7.23 9.54 -12.91
N ILE A 199 -6.29 10.33 -12.39
CA ILE A 199 -5.25 9.85 -11.43
C ILE A 199 -5.89 9.13 -10.25
N SER A 200 -6.89 9.74 -9.62
CA SER A 200 -7.56 9.16 -8.45
C SER A 200 -8.19 7.81 -8.76
N VAL A 201 -8.73 7.64 -9.98
CA VAL A 201 -9.34 6.38 -10.41
C VAL A 201 -8.27 5.30 -10.62
N ARG A 202 -7.19 5.60 -11.35
CA ARG A 202 -6.09 4.64 -11.56
C ARG A 202 -5.39 4.29 -10.25
N LYS A 203 -5.22 5.26 -9.35
CA LYS A 203 -4.72 5.05 -7.99
C LYS A 203 -5.61 4.09 -7.20
N ASN A 204 -6.93 4.27 -7.27
CA ASN A 204 -7.88 3.36 -6.65
C ASN A 204 -7.83 1.95 -7.28
N CYS A 205 -7.58 1.84 -8.59
CA CYS A 205 -7.33 0.56 -9.23
C CYS A 205 -6.08 -0.14 -8.69
N ALA A 206 -4.98 0.60 -8.51
CA ALA A 206 -3.76 0.08 -7.87
C ALA A 206 -4.00 -0.39 -6.42
N TYR A 207 -4.79 0.36 -5.65
CA TYR A 207 -5.20 -0.04 -4.30
C TYR A 207 -6.00 -1.35 -4.30
N ASN A 208 -6.93 -1.51 -5.25
CA ASN A 208 -7.79 -2.69 -5.36
C ASN A 208 -7.13 -3.89 -6.07
N PHE A 209 -5.92 -3.74 -6.59
CA PHE A 209 -5.28 -4.77 -7.43
C PHE A 209 -5.19 -6.16 -6.75
N PRO A 210 -4.77 -6.29 -5.46
CA PRO A 210 -4.77 -7.59 -4.78
C PRO A 210 -6.16 -8.25 -4.72
N ALA A 211 -7.23 -7.47 -4.46
CA ALA A 211 -8.58 -7.99 -4.45
C ALA A 211 -9.02 -8.50 -5.83
N MET A 212 -8.55 -7.86 -6.90
CA MET A 212 -8.84 -8.30 -8.27
C MET A 212 -8.09 -9.58 -8.65
N ILE A 213 -6.89 -9.83 -8.10
CA ILE A 213 -6.22 -11.13 -8.26
C ILE A 213 -7.06 -12.25 -7.64
N VAL A 214 -7.58 -12.03 -6.43
CA VAL A 214 -8.49 -13.00 -5.78
C VAL A 214 -9.76 -13.17 -6.61
N PHE A 215 -10.30 -12.08 -7.15
CA PHE A 215 -11.50 -12.11 -7.98
C PHE A 215 -11.33 -12.98 -9.24
N VAL A 216 -10.20 -12.93 -9.94
CA VAL A 216 -9.97 -13.72 -11.17
C VAL A 216 -9.38 -15.12 -10.94
N ASP A 217 -9.07 -15.47 -9.69
CA ASP A 217 -8.16 -16.57 -9.30
C ASP A 217 -6.68 -16.25 -9.65
N PRO A 218 -5.74 -16.32 -8.68
CA PRO A 218 -4.30 -16.11 -8.93
C PRO A 218 -3.72 -16.93 -10.09
N LYS A 219 -4.27 -18.10 -10.42
CA LYS A 219 -3.85 -18.92 -11.56
C LYS A 219 -4.05 -18.23 -12.90
N ASN A 220 -5.05 -17.35 -13.01
CA ASN A 220 -5.37 -16.60 -14.23
C ASN A 220 -4.67 -15.24 -14.29
N PHE A 221 -3.84 -14.89 -13.30
CA PHE A 221 -3.17 -13.58 -13.22
C PHE A 221 -2.47 -13.18 -14.52
N HIS A 222 -1.68 -14.09 -15.10
CA HIS A 222 -0.91 -13.77 -16.31
C HIS A 222 -1.82 -13.47 -17.52
N LEU A 223 -2.92 -14.20 -17.65
CA LEU A 223 -3.85 -14.05 -18.76
C LEU A 223 -4.68 -12.77 -18.61
N GLU A 224 -5.18 -12.51 -17.40
CA GLU A 224 -6.24 -11.52 -17.18
C GLU A 224 -5.73 -10.18 -16.63
N LEU A 225 -4.65 -10.19 -15.84
CA LEU A 225 -4.26 -9.01 -15.04
C LEU A 225 -2.81 -8.56 -15.23
N TYR A 226 -1.93 -9.35 -15.84
CA TYR A 226 -0.52 -8.96 -15.98
C TYR A 226 -0.34 -7.66 -16.79
N SER A 227 -1.09 -7.47 -17.88
CA SER A 227 -1.04 -6.22 -18.64
C SER A 227 -1.44 -5.00 -17.80
N ILE A 228 -2.45 -5.14 -16.95
CA ILE A 228 -2.89 -4.09 -16.03
C ILE A 228 -1.86 -3.84 -14.93
N PHE A 229 -1.29 -4.90 -14.37
CA PHE A 229 -0.21 -4.82 -13.39
C PHE A 229 0.98 -4.03 -13.95
N PHE A 230 1.40 -4.38 -15.17
CA PHE A 230 2.44 -3.68 -15.91
C PHE A 230 2.10 -2.20 -16.08
N CYS A 231 0.90 -1.88 -16.58
CA CYS A 231 0.45 -0.50 -16.78
C CYS A 231 0.49 0.31 -15.48
N LEU A 232 0.00 -0.24 -14.36
CA LEU A 232 -0.04 0.48 -13.08
C LEU A 232 1.35 0.67 -12.45
N CYS A 233 2.28 -0.28 -12.65
CA CYS A 233 3.68 -0.14 -12.21
C CYS A 233 4.45 0.88 -13.06
N HIS A 234 4.04 1.12 -14.29
CA HIS A 234 4.64 2.08 -15.23
C HIS A 234 3.76 3.31 -15.48
N ASP A 235 2.78 3.57 -14.60
CA ASP A 235 1.88 4.71 -14.76
C ASP A 235 2.68 6.02 -14.77
N PRO A 236 2.37 7.00 -15.64
CA PRO A 236 3.08 8.27 -15.66
C PRO A 236 3.05 8.98 -14.29
N GLU A 237 2.01 8.73 -13.49
CA GLU A 237 1.73 9.47 -12.27
C GLU A 237 2.24 8.75 -11.02
N VAL A 238 3.11 9.44 -10.27
CA VAL A 238 3.74 8.95 -9.05
C VAL A 238 2.74 8.37 -8.03
N PRO A 239 1.56 8.98 -7.77
CA PRO A 239 0.61 8.43 -6.79
C PRO A 239 0.10 7.02 -7.14
N VAL A 240 0.02 6.67 -8.42
CA VAL A 240 -0.42 5.34 -8.88
C VAL A 240 0.68 4.31 -8.64
N ARG A 241 1.90 4.59 -9.11
CA ARG A 241 3.07 3.74 -8.90
C ARG A 241 3.40 3.55 -7.42
N TYR A 242 3.26 4.61 -6.62
CA TYR A 242 3.39 4.57 -5.16
C TYR A 242 2.40 3.59 -4.53
N THR A 243 1.15 3.63 -4.98
CA THR A 243 0.10 2.72 -4.47
C THR A 243 0.39 1.28 -4.88
N MET A 244 0.89 1.04 -6.11
CA MET A 244 1.35 -0.29 -6.52
C MET A 244 2.53 -0.78 -5.70
N ALA A 245 3.50 0.08 -5.38
CA ALA A 245 4.65 -0.27 -4.54
C ALA A 245 4.24 -0.68 -3.12
N ILE A 246 3.24 -0.01 -2.52
CA ILE A 246 2.64 -0.44 -1.23
C ILE A 246 2.02 -1.83 -1.36
N SER A 247 1.22 -2.05 -2.41
CA SER A 247 0.48 -3.30 -2.61
C SER A 247 1.35 -4.46 -3.13
N PHE A 248 2.59 -4.21 -3.53
CA PHE A 248 3.45 -5.17 -4.23
C PHE A 248 3.66 -6.46 -3.42
N TYR A 249 3.86 -6.34 -2.11
CA TYR A 249 4.02 -7.50 -1.24
C TYR A 249 2.78 -8.40 -1.22
N GLU A 250 1.57 -7.81 -1.13
CA GLU A 250 0.33 -8.59 -1.15
C GLU A 250 0.11 -9.26 -2.52
N VAL A 251 0.47 -8.58 -3.62
CA VAL A 251 0.48 -9.18 -4.95
C VAL A 251 1.44 -10.38 -5.01
N ALA A 252 2.68 -10.20 -4.56
CA ALA A 252 3.68 -11.25 -4.53
C ALA A 252 3.22 -12.47 -3.72
N LYS A 253 2.60 -12.23 -2.56
CA LYS A 253 2.05 -13.26 -1.68
C LYS A 253 0.91 -14.04 -2.33
N LEU A 254 -0.01 -13.35 -3.04
CA LEU A 254 -1.14 -13.99 -3.72
C LEU A 254 -0.70 -14.88 -4.89
N LEU A 255 0.37 -14.48 -5.60
CA LEU A 255 0.91 -15.27 -6.72
C LEU A 255 1.65 -16.54 -6.26
N ASN A 256 2.13 -16.56 -5.01
CA ASN A 256 2.81 -17.71 -4.39
C ASN A 256 3.91 -18.29 -5.31
N SER A 257 3.71 -19.48 -5.89
CA SER A 257 4.67 -20.11 -6.80
C SER A 257 4.93 -19.31 -8.09
N SER A 258 3.97 -18.51 -8.53
CA SER A 258 4.04 -17.71 -9.76
C SER A 258 4.64 -16.32 -9.53
N VAL A 259 5.12 -16.00 -8.33
CA VAL A 259 5.70 -14.68 -7.99
C VAL A 259 6.87 -14.27 -8.88
N TYR A 260 7.61 -15.23 -9.45
CA TYR A 260 8.72 -14.92 -10.35
C TYR A 260 8.25 -14.19 -11.64
N THR A 261 6.97 -14.30 -12.01
CA THR A 261 6.43 -13.63 -13.20
C THR A 261 6.47 -12.10 -13.12
N ILE A 262 6.51 -11.53 -11.90
CA ILE A 262 6.48 -10.07 -11.67
C ILE A 262 7.85 -9.48 -11.32
N HIS A 263 8.95 -10.21 -11.56
CA HIS A 263 10.29 -9.75 -11.19
C HIS A 263 10.73 -8.49 -11.93
N LYS A 264 10.25 -8.29 -13.16
CA LYS A 264 10.59 -7.11 -13.97
C LYS A 264 10.02 -5.84 -13.33
N GLU A 265 8.78 -5.91 -12.84
CA GLU A 265 8.14 -4.77 -12.20
C GLU A 265 8.75 -4.48 -10.82
N LEU A 266 9.27 -5.49 -10.12
CA LEU A 266 10.11 -5.24 -8.92
C LEU A 266 11.35 -4.42 -9.28
N VAL A 267 12.07 -4.82 -10.35
CA VAL A 267 13.25 -4.11 -10.85
C VAL A 267 12.90 -2.66 -11.24
N THR A 268 11.81 -2.47 -11.98
CA THR A 268 11.32 -1.13 -12.35
C THR A 268 11.06 -0.27 -11.12
N LEU A 269 10.29 -0.76 -10.14
CA LEU A 269 9.92 0.04 -8.96
C LEU A 269 11.12 0.32 -8.03
N LEU A 270 12.10 -0.58 -7.96
CA LEU A 270 13.38 -0.30 -7.28
C LEU A 270 14.17 0.83 -7.96
N GLN A 271 13.99 1.01 -9.27
CA GLN A 271 14.65 2.02 -10.08
C GLN A 271 13.78 3.27 -10.30
N ASP A 272 12.62 3.38 -9.62
CA ASP A 272 11.69 4.50 -9.81
C ASP A 272 12.36 5.85 -9.54
N GLU A 273 11.97 6.86 -10.32
CA GLU A 273 12.52 8.20 -10.17
C GLU A 273 12.09 8.86 -8.85
N SER A 274 10.90 8.52 -8.37
CA SER A 274 10.33 9.04 -7.13
C SER A 274 10.80 8.23 -5.93
N LEU A 275 11.46 8.93 -5.00
CA LEU A 275 11.86 8.37 -3.72
C LEU A 275 10.70 7.86 -2.87
N GLU A 276 9.48 8.37 -3.08
CA GLU A 276 8.32 7.93 -2.32
C GLU A 276 7.87 6.53 -2.75
N VAL A 277 7.98 6.24 -4.05
CA VAL A 277 7.70 4.90 -4.60
C VAL A 277 8.73 3.90 -4.08
N LEU A 278 10.02 4.27 -4.14
CA LEU A 278 11.08 3.46 -3.56
C LEU A 278 10.85 3.23 -2.06
N ASP A 279 10.57 4.28 -1.30
CA ASP A 279 10.35 4.19 0.15
C ASP A 279 9.17 3.27 0.49
N ALA A 280 8.07 3.33 -0.27
CA ALA A 280 6.93 2.42 -0.12
C ALA A 280 7.34 0.96 -0.31
N LEU A 281 8.03 0.64 -1.41
CA LEU A 281 8.47 -0.72 -1.73
C LEU A 281 9.44 -1.29 -0.67
N VAL A 282 10.35 -0.45 -0.17
CA VAL A 282 11.38 -0.84 0.80
C VAL A 282 10.80 -1.32 2.13
N GLY A 283 9.56 -0.91 2.47
CA GLY A 283 8.87 -1.38 3.67
C GLY A 283 8.85 -2.91 3.80
N HIS A 284 8.60 -3.60 2.69
CA HIS A 284 8.44 -5.06 2.59
C HIS A 284 9.49 -5.74 1.69
N LEU A 285 10.60 -5.05 1.37
CA LEU A 285 11.60 -5.57 0.43
C LEU A 285 12.19 -6.93 0.86
N PRO A 286 12.60 -7.16 2.13
CA PRO A 286 13.08 -8.47 2.57
C PRO A 286 12.06 -9.59 2.32
N GLU A 287 10.79 -9.35 2.64
CA GLU A 287 9.71 -10.31 2.50
C GLU A 287 9.40 -10.59 1.02
N ILE A 288 9.45 -9.58 0.15
CA ILE A 288 9.30 -9.75 -1.30
C ILE A 288 10.44 -10.60 -1.87
N LEU A 289 11.70 -10.33 -1.49
CA LEU A 289 12.86 -11.08 -1.97
C LEU A 289 12.84 -12.52 -1.47
N GLU A 290 12.43 -12.76 -0.22
CA GLU A 290 12.25 -14.10 0.32
C GLU A 290 11.19 -14.89 -0.47
N LEU A 291 10.03 -14.27 -0.74
CA LEU A 291 8.99 -14.88 -1.56
C LEU A 291 9.49 -15.24 -2.95
N MET A 292 10.26 -14.36 -3.60
CA MET A 292 10.84 -14.63 -4.93
C MET A 292 11.94 -15.70 -4.92
N THR A 293 12.62 -15.91 -3.79
CA THR A 293 13.60 -17.01 -3.64
C THR A 293 12.88 -18.36 -3.53
N ASN A 294 11.77 -18.37 -2.80
CA ASN A 294 10.99 -19.57 -2.55
C ASN A 294 10.06 -19.93 -3.71
N GLY A 295 9.57 -18.92 -4.44
CA GLY A 295 8.68 -19.04 -5.59
C GLY A 295 9.40 -19.49 -6.86
N GLY A 296 8.97 -20.63 -7.39
CA GLY A 296 9.49 -21.25 -8.61
C GLY A 296 9.45 -22.78 -8.51
N GLU A 297 9.26 -23.47 -9.64
CA GLU A 297 9.01 -24.92 -9.73
C GLU A 297 10.13 -25.81 -9.17
N ASN A 298 11.30 -25.26 -8.81
CA ASN A 298 12.45 -26.02 -8.29
C ASN A 298 12.52 -26.05 -6.76
N SER A 299 11.42 -26.24 -6.02
CA SER A 299 11.32 -26.27 -4.55
C SER A 299 12.03 -27.46 -3.83
N GLY A 300 13.25 -27.83 -4.26
CA GLY A 300 13.92 -29.05 -3.77
C GLY A 300 15.41 -28.96 -3.40
N SER A 301 16.09 -27.81 -3.44
CA SER A 301 17.52 -27.75 -3.08
C SER A 301 17.88 -26.64 -2.07
N GLU A 302 18.69 -26.99 -1.07
CA GLU A 302 19.12 -26.16 0.07
C GLU A 302 20.07 -25.00 -0.30
N SER A 303 20.18 -24.65 -1.59
CA SER A 303 21.07 -23.61 -2.13
C SER A 303 20.37 -22.75 -3.19
N LYS A 304 19.15 -22.29 -2.91
CA LYS A 304 18.44 -21.37 -3.80
C LYS A 304 18.91 -19.94 -3.57
N LEU A 305 19.92 -19.50 -4.32
CA LEU A 305 20.15 -18.08 -4.49
C LEU A 305 19.15 -17.53 -5.51
N LEU A 306 18.68 -16.31 -5.27
CA LEU A 306 17.78 -15.61 -6.17
C LEU A 306 18.49 -15.27 -7.48
N SER A 307 17.94 -15.72 -8.61
CA SER A 307 18.43 -15.42 -9.95
C SER A 307 17.46 -14.51 -10.68
N VAL A 308 17.18 -13.32 -10.12
CA VAL A 308 16.41 -12.29 -10.83
C VAL A 308 17.38 -11.45 -11.67
N PRO A 309 17.19 -11.40 -13.00
CA PRO A 309 17.96 -10.52 -13.88
C PRO A 309 17.89 -9.06 -13.40
N ASP A 310 18.99 -8.34 -13.50
CA ASP A 310 19.09 -6.90 -13.20
C ASP A 310 18.76 -6.48 -11.75
N LEU A 311 18.50 -7.42 -10.84
CA LEU A 311 18.24 -7.13 -9.42
C LEU A 311 19.39 -6.36 -8.75
N ILE A 312 20.63 -6.80 -8.97
CA ILE A 312 21.81 -6.18 -8.35
C ILE A 312 22.00 -4.73 -8.85
N PRO A 313 21.98 -4.45 -10.17
CA PRO A 313 21.92 -3.08 -10.67
C PRO A 313 20.77 -2.25 -10.09
N ALA A 314 19.58 -2.84 -9.97
CA ALA A 314 18.41 -2.16 -9.41
C ALA A 314 18.61 -1.76 -7.94
N LEU A 315 19.08 -2.68 -7.10
CA LEU A 315 19.43 -2.41 -5.69
C LEU A 315 20.54 -1.35 -5.57
N THR A 316 21.53 -1.38 -6.46
CA THR A 316 22.59 -0.36 -6.47
C THR A 316 22.02 1.02 -6.82
N THR A 317 21.13 1.07 -7.82
CA THR A 317 20.47 2.30 -8.26
C THR A 317 19.56 2.88 -7.18
N ALA A 318 18.78 2.02 -6.51
CA ALA A 318 17.92 2.39 -5.39
C ALA A 318 18.72 3.04 -4.26
N GLU A 319 19.86 2.46 -3.89
CA GLU A 319 20.72 3.01 -2.85
C GLU A 319 21.37 4.32 -3.28
N GLN A 320 21.87 4.40 -4.51
CA GLN A 320 22.45 5.64 -5.03
C GLN A 320 21.42 6.77 -5.04
N ARG A 321 20.17 6.48 -5.42
CA ARG A 321 19.06 7.44 -5.41
C ARG A 321 18.73 7.92 -4.02
N ALA A 322 18.66 7.01 -3.05
CA ALA A 322 18.42 7.37 -1.66
C ALA A 322 19.58 8.23 -1.10
N ALA A 323 20.83 7.91 -1.46
CA ALA A 323 22.02 8.61 -1.00
C ALA A 323 22.17 10.03 -1.57
N THR A 324 21.72 10.28 -2.81
CA THR A 324 21.73 11.63 -3.41
C THR A 324 20.55 12.48 -2.96
N SER A 325 19.62 11.91 -2.19
CA SER A 325 18.45 12.62 -1.68
C SER A 325 18.71 13.39 -0.40
N LEU A 326 17.85 14.36 -0.10
CA LEU A 326 17.79 15.03 1.20
C LEU A 326 17.00 14.20 2.24
N LYS A 327 16.37 13.07 1.84
CA LYS A 327 15.52 12.23 2.69
C LYS A 327 16.34 11.09 3.32
N TRP A 328 17.24 11.44 4.25
CA TRP A 328 18.16 10.47 4.87
C TRP A 328 17.48 9.27 5.56
N ARG A 329 16.24 9.42 6.05
CA ARG A 329 15.46 8.33 6.66
C ARG A 329 15.19 7.19 5.69
N THR A 330 14.91 7.51 4.42
CA THR A 330 14.72 6.51 3.37
C THR A 330 16.02 5.76 3.09
N HIS A 331 17.16 6.49 3.08
CA HIS A 331 18.47 5.87 2.91
C HIS A 331 18.84 4.95 4.09
N GLU A 332 18.64 5.40 5.32
CA GLU A 332 18.82 4.58 6.52
C GLU A 332 17.96 3.31 6.46
N LYS A 333 16.66 3.45 6.20
CA LYS A 333 15.71 2.33 6.10
C LYS A 333 16.14 1.32 5.04
N LEU A 334 16.55 1.80 3.86
CA LEU A 334 17.03 0.95 2.78
C LEU A 334 18.26 0.14 3.19
N LEU A 335 19.26 0.78 3.79
CA LEU A 335 20.48 0.12 4.25
C LEU A 335 20.17 -0.94 5.31
N GLN A 336 19.26 -0.67 6.24
CA GLN A 336 18.81 -1.65 7.23
C GLN A 336 18.16 -2.87 6.55
N LYS A 337 17.30 -2.63 5.55
CA LYS A 337 16.61 -3.69 4.80
C LYS A 337 17.58 -4.52 3.95
N TYR A 338 18.71 -3.96 3.51
CA TYR A 338 19.77 -4.69 2.81
C TYR A 338 20.47 -5.76 3.66
N ALA A 339 20.27 -5.77 4.98
CA ALA A 339 20.77 -6.84 5.83
C ALA A 339 20.22 -8.23 5.45
N CYS A 340 19.11 -8.33 4.71
CA CYS A 340 18.59 -9.61 4.21
C CYS A 340 19.41 -10.20 3.04
N LEU A 341 20.18 -9.38 2.31
CA LEU A 341 20.82 -9.79 1.06
C LEU A 341 21.74 -11.02 1.14
N PRO A 342 22.46 -11.33 2.24
CA PRO A 342 23.23 -12.57 2.33
C PRO A 342 22.42 -13.86 2.25
N HIS A 343 21.11 -13.79 2.48
CA HIS A 343 20.18 -14.91 2.31
C HIS A 343 19.64 -15.00 0.88
N ILE A 344 19.89 -13.98 0.05
CA ILE A 344 19.26 -13.78 -1.25
C ILE A 344 20.27 -13.91 -2.38
N ILE A 345 21.45 -13.29 -2.25
CA ILE A 345 22.52 -13.27 -3.26
C ILE A 345 23.82 -13.84 -2.72
N SER A 346 24.74 -14.23 -3.61
CA SER A 346 25.99 -14.88 -3.20
C SER A 346 26.94 -13.93 -2.46
N SER A 347 27.81 -14.48 -1.62
CA SER A 347 28.85 -13.72 -0.93
C SER A 347 29.77 -12.95 -1.89
N ASP A 348 30.02 -13.48 -3.09
CA ASP A 348 30.82 -12.81 -4.12
C ASP A 348 30.11 -11.56 -4.66
N GLN A 349 28.81 -11.66 -4.96
CA GLN A 349 28.05 -10.50 -5.43
C GLN A 349 28.02 -9.41 -4.35
N ILE A 350 27.83 -9.78 -3.09
CA ILE A 350 27.88 -8.84 -1.96
C ILE A 350 29.25 -8.18 -1.86
N TYR A 351 30.31 -8.98 -1.87
CA TYR A 351 31.68 -8.50 -1.74
C TYR A 351 32.06 -7.55 -2.89
N TYR A 352 31.79 -7.90 -4.15
CA TYR A 352 32.20 -7.06 -5.29
C TYR A 352 31.30 -5.85 -5.54
N ARG A 353 30.03 -5.87 -5.12
CA ARG A 353 29.06 -4.81 -5.45
C ARG A 353 28.72 -3.89 -4.28
N PHE A 354 28.69 -4.41 -3.05
CA PHE A 354 28.19 -3.67 -1.89
C PHE A 354 29.25 -3.33 -0.86
N LEU A 355 30.35 -4.10 -0.74
CA LEU A 355 31.38 -3.86 0.27
C LEU A 355 31.96 -2.44 0.20
N HIS A 356 32.49 -2.06 -0.97
CA HIS A 356 33.09 -0.74 -1.15
C HIS A 356 32.07 0.36 -0.87
N ARG A 357 30.82 0.16 -1.33
CA ARG A 357 29.75 1.14 -1.12
C ARG A 357 29.42 1.34 0.36
N MET A 358 29.29 0.27 1.14
CA MET A 358 29.05 0.36 2.58
C MET A 358 30.20 1.08 3.29
N LEU A 359 31.45 0.76 2.97
CA LEU A 359 32.61 1.45 3.52
C LEU A 359 32.63 2.94 3.18
N THR A 360 32.35 3.31 1.92
CA THR A 360 32.23 4.72 1.53
C THR A 360 31.17 5.44 2.37
N ILE A 361 29.98 4.86 2.55
CA ILE A 361 28.91 5.49 3.35
C ILE A 361 29.35 5.71 4.80
N ILE A 362 29.98 4.71 5.43
CA ILE A 362 30.46 4.83 6.81
C ILE A 362 31.48 5.97 6.94
N LEU A 363 32.39 6.10 5.97
CA LEU A 363 33.49 7.06 6.01
C LEU A 363 33.10 8.48 5.63
N THR A 364 32.17 8.66 4.70
CA THR A 364 31.93 9.97 4.05
C THR A 364 30.54 10.56 4.28
N ASN A 365 29.57 9.79 4.76
CA ASN A 365 28.21 10.30 4.94
C ASN A 365 28.12 11.19 6.20
N ASN A 366 27.46 12.34 6.08
CA ASN A 366 27.34 13.30 7.17
C ASN A 366 26.19 12.99 8.15
N VAL A 367 25.37 11.98 7.87
CA VAL A 367 24.21 11.61 8.67
C VAL A 367 24.51 10.37 9.50
N LEU A 368 24.60 10.56 10.82
CA LEU A 368 25.01 9.53 11.78
C LEU A 368 24.14 8.25 11.73
N PRO A 369 22.80 8.31 11.71
CA PRO A 369 21.96 7.11 11.55
C PRO A 369 22.27 6.31 10.28
N VAL A 370 22.53 6.99 9.16
CA VAL A 370 22.88 6.34 7.88
C VAL A 370 24.23 5.63 7.98
N GLN A 371 25.23 6.27 8.60
CA GLN A 371 26.53 5.63 8.86
C GLN A 371 26.38 4.38 9.75
N LYS A 372 25.58 4.46 10.82
CA LYS A 372 25.31 3.32 11.71
C LYS A 372 24.59 2.18 10.98
N ALA A 373 23.60 2.50 10.15
CA ALA A 373 22.89 1.51 9.34
C ALA A 373 23.84 0.79 8.36
N ALA A 374 24.70 1.53 7.65
CA ALA A 374 25.70 0.94 6.76
C ALA A 374 26.70 0.05 7.52
N ALA A 375 27.19 0.49 8.69
CA ALA A 375 28.10 -0.30 9.53
C ALA A 375 27.47 -1.61 10.00
N ARG A 376 26.21 -1.57 10.49
CA ARG A 376 25.47 -2.76 10.90
C ARG A 376 25.26 -3.72 9.72
N THR A 377 24.83 -3.22 8.57
CA THR A 377 24.61 -4.04 7.37
C THR A 377 25.91 -4.68 6.87
N LEU A 378 27.03 -3.95 6.91
CA LEU A 378 28.34 -4.52 6.60
C LEU A 378 28.76 -5.62 7.58
N CYS A 379 28.45 -5.48 8.88
CA CYS A 379 28.69 -6.55 9.86
C CYS A 379 27.86 -7.80 9.56
N VAL A 380 26.61 -7.64 9.12
CA VAL A 380 25.77 -8.76 8.67
C VAL A 380 26.38 -9.44 7.44
N TYR A 381 26.87 -8.68 6.46
CA TYR A 381 27.57 -9.23 5.29
C TYR A 381 28.82 -10.02 5.70
N LEU A 382 29.62 -9.47 6.63
CA LEU A 382 30.79 -10.14 7.17
C LEU A 382 30.42 -11.47 7.87
N ARG A 383 29.28 -11.52 8.56
CA ARG A 383 28.83 -12.71 9.31
C ARG A 383 28.51 -13.86 8.36
N TYR A 384 27.83 -13.56 7.27
CA TYR A 384 27.35 -14.56 6.32
C TYR A 384 28.30 -14.83 5.15
N ASN A 385 29.40 -14.07 5.03
CA ASN A 385 30.42 -14.37 4.03
C ASN A 385 31.15 -15.67 4.40
N ARG A 386 31.04 -16.71 3.56
CA ARG A 386 31.67 -18.01 3.80
C ARG A 386 33.15 -18.05 3.39
N LYS A 387 33.64 -17.07 2.63
CA LYS A 387 35.01 -17.03 2.10
C LYS A 387 35.96 -16.36 3.09
N GLN A 388 36.90 -17.13 3.63
CA GLN A 388 37.81 -16.68 4.69
C GLN A 388 38.69 -15.49 4.26
N GLU A 389 39.19 -15.49 3.02
CA GLU A 389 40.02 -14.40 2.48
C GLU A 389 39.24 -13.07 2.45
N GLN A 390 38.03 -13.09 1.90
CA GLN A 390 37.16 -11.91 1.86
C GLN A 390 36.83 -11.41 3.27
N ARG A 391 36.51 -12.31 4.21
CA ARG A 391 36.27 -11.93 5.61
C ARG A 391 37.48 -11.25 6.22
N HIS A 392 38.67 -11.80 6.02
CA HIS A 392 39.90 -11.25 6.55
C HIS A 392 40.15 -9.84 6.01
N GLU A 393 40.00 -9.66 4.70
CA GLU A 393 40.16 -8.34 4.08
C GLU A 393 39.15 -7.32 4.59
N VAL A 394 37.88 -7.70 4.76
CA VAL A 394 36.85 -6.80 5.32
C VAL A 394 37.22 -6.39 6.75
N ILE A 395 37.69 -7.33 7.58
CA ILE A 395 38.13 -7.05 8.95
C ILE A 395 39.31 -6.07 8.94
N GLN A 396 40.32 -6.31 8.10
CA GLN A 396 41.48 -5.40 7.99
C GLN A 396 41.03 -4.00 7.56
N LYS A 397 40.17 -3.88 6.55
CA LYS A 397 39.63 -2.58 6.11
C LYS A 397 38.89 -1.85 7.22
N LEU A 398 38.08 -2.55 8.04
CA LEU A 398 37.40 -1.94 9.19
C LEU A 398 38.40 -1.41 10.22
N ILE A 399 39.45 -2.17 10.52
CA ILE A 399 40.48 -1.77 11.50
C ILE A 399 41.30 -0.60 10.94
N GLU A 400 41.84 -0.71 9.73
CA GLU A 400 42.73 0.29 9.14
C GLU A 400 42.01 1.62 8.82
N GLN A 401 40.81 1.56 8.25
CA GLN A 401 40.11 2.76 7.78
C GLN A 401 39.26 3.43 8.87
N LEU A 402 38.73 2.65 9.82
CA LEU A 402 37.92 3.16 10.93
C LEU A 402 38.73 3.27 12.21
N GLY A 403 39.24 2.14 12.73
CA GLY A 403 39.94 2.08 14.02
C GLY A 403 41.25 2.89 14.05
N GLN A 404 42.05 2.79 12.99
CA GLN A 404 43.29 3.56 12.80
C GLN A 404 43.07 4.79 11.91
N GLY A 405 41.81 5.18 11.71
CA GLY A 405 41.43 6.30 10.86
C GLY A 405 41.96 7.63 11.39
N LYS A 406 42.43 8.50 10.48
CA LYS A 406 42.95 9.84 10.81
C LYS A 406 41.91 10.71 11.52
N SER A 407 40.64 10.59 11.13
CA SER A 407 39.52 11.31 11.72
C SER A 407 39.02 10.61 12.98
N TYR A 408 38.84 11.35 14.08
CA TYR A 408 38.25 10.79 15.30
C TYR A 408 36.81 10.32 15.09
N TRP A 409 36.08 10.92 14.14
CA TRP A 409 34.76 10.45 13.76
C TRP A 409 34.79 9.02 13.25
N ASN A 410 35.80 8.65 12.46
CA ASN A 410 35.98 7.29 11.95
C ASN A 410 36.25 6.31 13.10
N ARG A 411 37.04 6.72 14.10
CA ARG A 411 37.34 5.91 15.29
C ARG A 411 36.11 5.73 16.18
N LEU A 412 35.26 6.74 16.30
CA LEU A 412 33.93 6.59 16.90
C LEU A 412 33.04 5.63 16.09
N ARG A 413 33.08 5.68 14.75
CA ARG A 413 32.35 4.70 13.91
C ARG A 413 32.90 3.28 14.10
N PHE A 414 34.20 3.12 14.35
CA PHE A 414 34.80 1.83 14.66
C PHE A 414 34.24 1.25 15.96
N LEU A 415 34.09 2.08 17.00
CA LEU A 415 33.48 1.65 18.27
C LEU A 415 32.02 1.23 18.08
N ASP A 416 31.21 1.99 17.34
CA ASP A 416 29.85 1.58 16.98
C ASP A 416 29.84 0.27 16.18
N THR A 417 30.80 0.07 15.27
CA THR A 417 30.96 -1.17 14.51
C THR A 417 31.28 -2.34 15.44
N CYS A 418 32.14 -2.12 16.43
CA CYS A 418 32.50 -3.12 17.44
C CYS A 418 31.30 -3.54 18.29
N GLU A 419 30.41 -2.60 18.64
CA GLU A 419 29.13 -2.91 19.30
C GLU A 419 28.29 -3.88 18.45
N PHE A 420 28.13 -3.60 17.15
CA PHE A 420 27.44 -4.51 16.24
C PHE A 420 28.14 -5.86 16.06
N ILE A 421 29.48 -5.89 16.05
CA ILE A 421 30.23 -7.16 16.00
C ILE A 421 29.97 -7.98 17.27
N MET A 422 29.93 -7.36 18.45
CA MET A 422 29.64 -8.06 19.70
C MET A 422 28.20 -8.60 19.75
N GLU A 423 27.25 -7.91 19.13
CA GLU A 423 25.87 -8.37 18.98
C GLU A 423 25.75 -9.54 17.97
N LEU A 424 26.47 -9.45 16.84
CA LEU A 424 26.31 -10.36 15.71
C LEU A 424 27.29 -11.55 15.72
N PHE A 425 28.35 -11.54 16.52
CA PHE A 425 29.37 -12.59 16.53
C PHE A 425 29.65 -13.11 17.93
N SER A 426 30.38 -14.22 18.04
CA SER A 426 30.80 -14.75 19.34
C SER A 426 31.83 -13.83 19.99
N LYS A 427 31.88 -13.87 21.34
CA LYS A 427 32.94 -13.20 22.11
C LYS A 427 34.34 -13.64 21.67
N SER A 428 34.52 -14.92 21.33
CA SER A 428 35.80 -15.44 20.82
C SER A 428 36.22 -14.80 19.50
N PHE A 429 35.27 -14.54 18.60
CA PHE A 429 35.54 -13.84 17.34
C PHE A 429 35.94 -12.39 17.61
N PHE A 430 35.23 -11.69 18.49
CA PHE A 430 35.57 -10.33 18.88
C PHE A 430 36.98 -10.25 19.51
N CYS A 431 37.28 -11.11 20.48
CA CYS A 431 38.60 -11.17 21.13
C CYS A 431 39.73 -11.44 20.15
N LYS A 432 39.47 -12.26 19.12
CA LYS A 432 40.49 -12.61 18.12
C LYS A 432 40.84 -11.45 17.18
N TYR A 433 39.87 -10.63 16.79
CA TYR A 433 40.05 -9.68 15.69
C TYR A 433 39.93 -8.20 16.07
N PHE A 434 39.06 -7.85 17.04
CA PHE A 434 38.71 -6.45 17.32
C PHE A 434 39.12 -5.98 18.71
N PHE A 435 39.36 -6.90 19.66
CA PHE A 435 39.67 -6.53 21.05
C PHE A 435 40.94 -5.68 21.20
N LEU A 436 42.05 -6.08 20.57
CA LEU A 436 43.29 -5.31 20.64
C LEU A 436 43.13 -3.91 20.00
N PRO A 437 42.62 -3.77 18.76
CA PRO A 437 42.34 -2.46 18.17
C PRO A 437 41.44 -1.56 19.03
N VAL A 438 40.43 -2.11 19.71
CA VAL A 438 39.56 -1.34 20.62
C VAL A 438 40.33 -0.90 21.87
N LEU A 439 41.16 -1.77 22.44
CA LEU A 439 41.95 -1.44 23.62
C LEU A 439 42.96 -0.32 23.32
N GLU A 440 43.56 -0.31 22.12
CA GLU A 440 44.45 0.78 21.67
C GLU A 440 43.76 2.15 21.68
N LEU A 441 42.45 2.22 21.44
CA LEU A 441 41.68 3.47 21.47
C LEU A 441 41.49 4.05 22.89
N THR A 442 41.77 3.29 23.95
CA THR A 442 41.80 3.87 25.32
C THR A 442 42.92 4.88 25.49
N HIS A 443 43.93 4.84 24.63
CA HIS A 443 45.04 5.79 24.56
C HIS A 443 44.85 6.83 23.44
N ASP A 444 43.66 6.95 22.85
CA ASP A 444 43.39 7.90 21.76
C ASP A 444 43.67 9.34 22.21
N PRO A 445 44.22 10.22 21.35
CA PRO A 445 44.42 11.62 21.70
C PRO A 445 43.10 12.36 21.99
N VAL A 446 41.99 11.94 21.40
CA VAL A 446 40.68 12.62 21.51
C VAL A 446 39.86 12.04 22.66
N ALA A 447 39.48 12.88 23.61
CA ALA A 447 38.76 12.47 24.82
C ALA A 447 37.40 11.81 24.57
N ASN A 448 36.71 12.13 23.46
CA ASN A 448 35.44 11.50 23.12
C ASN A 448 35.61 10.05 22.63
N VAL A 449 36.80 9.70 22.13
CA VAL A 449 37.12 8.36 21.63
C VAL A 449 37.56 7.44 22.78
N ARG A 450 38.27 8.00 23.77
CA ARG A 450 38.58 7.32 25.04
C ARG A 450 37.33 7.14 25.87
#